data_AF-A0A2D8XJU1-F1
#
_entry.id   AF-A0A2D8XJU1-F1
#
_cell.length_a   1.000
_cell.length_b   1.000
_cell.length_c   1.000
_cell.angle_alpha   90.00
_cell.angle_beta   90.00
_cell.angle_gamma   90.00
#
_symmetry.space_group_name_H-M   'P 1'
#
loop_
_entity.id
_entity.type
_entity.pdbx_description
1 polymer ?
#
loop_
_entity_poly.entity_id
_entity_poly.type
_entity_poly.pdbx_seq_one_letter_code
_entity_poly.pdbx_strand_id
1 'polypeptide(L)'
;MWSVLGTAVHKVFEDHTGDDVISEERLFVELDGWVISGAIDLQDSEGPIDYKCTSVWSVIHDKIEWENQLNAYAWLMRHAKNRISKRLRIVAVMRDWNRRESQNNESYPPAPIQTLDIKMWTDDQQDQYMQNRIGLHQYAEQASFAEEKLPLCTDAERWTRPTTYAIKKRATPKSKPAKKALRVFKTMEDAEKFISERHDNGVYHEIETRKGLHTRCDQDWCRVAEFCEQWKDNQ
;
A
#
# COMPACT_ATOMS: atom_id res chain seq x y z
N MET A 1 5.23 -13.14 12.70
CA MET A 1 4.15 -14.13 12.42
C MET A 1 3.60 -13.99 11.01
N TRP A 2 3.13 -12.81 10.58
CA TRP A 2 2.66 -12.59 9.19
C TRP A 2 3.73 -12.74 8.12
N SER A 3 4.95 -12.29 8.39
CA SER A 3 6.10 -12.51 7.50
C SER A 3 6.39 -13.99 7.29
N VAL A 4 6.32 -14.80 8.37
CA VAL A 4 6.56 -16.25 8.34
C VAL A 4 5.52 -16.97 7.47
N LEU A 5 4.23 -16.58 7.58
CA LEU A 5 3.18 -17.13 6.73
C LEU A 5 3.42 -16.81 5.25
N GLY A 6 3.85 -15.58 4.94
CA GLY A 6 4.22 -15.19 3.57
C GLY A 6 5.35 -16.06 3.02
N THR A 7 6.44 -16.21 3.77
CA THR A 7 7.58 -17.06 3.40
C THR A 7 7.20 -18.52 3.22
N ALA A 8 6.33 -19.06 4.07
CA ALA A 8 5.87 -20.45 3.95
C ALA A 8 5.05 -20.66 2.67
N VAL A 9 4.22 -19.69 2.29
CA VAL A 9 3.44 -19.73 1.05
C VAL A 9 4.36 -19.73 -0.17
N HIS A 10 5.36 -18.84 -0.21
CA HIS A 10 6.35 -18.79 -1.29
C HIS A 10 7.05 -20.14 -1.48
N LYS A 11 7.57 -20.71 -0.39
CA LYS A 11 8.26 -22.01 -0.42
C LYS A 11 7.39 -23.17 -0.92
N VAL A 12 6.12 -23.23 -0.50
CA VAL A 12 5.21 -24.28 -0.97
C VAL A 12 4.94 -24.16 -2.46
N PHE A 13 4.84 -22.95 -3.01
CA PHE A 13 4.61 -22.77 -4.44
C PHE A 13 5.84 -23.05 -5.29
N GLU A 14 7.04 -22.69 -4.80
CA GLU A 14 8.31 -23.04 -5.43
C GLU A 14 8.42 -24.57 -5.67
N ASP A 15 8.08 -25.38 -4.68
CA ASP A 15 8.14 -26.86 -4.77
C ASP A 15 7.18 -27.44 -5.84
N HIS A 16 6.27 -26.65 -6.41
CA HIS A 16 5.23 -27.09 -7.36
C HIS A 16 5.29 -26.37 -8.72
N THR A 17 6.37 -25.65 -9.05
CA THR A 17 6.52 -25.02 -10.37
C THR A 17 6.89 -26.04 -11.44
N GLY A 18 6.27 -25.93 -12.63
CA GLY A 18 6.62 -26.76 -13.78
C GLY A 18 7.94 -26.32 -14.46
N ASP A 19 8.48 -27.19 -15.32
CA ASP A 19 9.82 -27.05 -15.91
C ASP A 19 10.05 -25.76 -16.73
N ASP A 20 8.98 -25.09 -17.20
CA ASP A 20 9.04 -23.88 -18.03
C ASP A 20 9.03 -22.56 -17.22
N VAL A 21 9.20 -22.63 -15.89
CA VAL A 21 9.16 -21.48 -14.97
C VAL A 21 10.47 -21.38 -14.19
N ILE A 22 11.06 -20.19 -14.16
CA ILE A 22 12.22 -19.88 -13.31
C ILE A 22 11.68 -19.36 -11.98
N SER A 23 12.12 -19.93 -10.86
CA SER A 23 11.72 -19.49 -9.51
C SER A 23 12.87 -18.86 -8.72
N GLU A 24 12.56 -17.86 -7.90
CA GLU A 24 13.43 -17.23 -6.88
C GLU A 24 14.78 -16.71 -7.41
N GLU A 25 14.81 -16.29 -8.67
CA GLU A 25 16.04 -15.79 -9.27
C GLU A 25 16.25 -14.32 -8.92
N ARG A 26 17.46 -14.02 -8.45
CA ARG A 26 17.92 -12.66 -8.21
C ARG A 26 18.64 -12.12 -9.44
N LEU A 27 18.14 -11.00 -9.95
CA LEU A 27 18.76 -10.24 -11.03
C LEU A 27 19.54 -9.06 -10.47
N PHE A 28 20.56 -8.64 -11.23
CA PHE A 28 21.45 -7.55 -10.88
C PHE A 28 21.65 -6.66 -12.11
N VAL A 29 21.61 -5.35 -11.91
CA VAL A 29 21.89 -4.33 -12.93
C VAL A 29 22.75 -3.25 -12.29
N GLU A 30 23.84 -2.87 -12.94
CA GLU A 30 24.61 -1.69 -12.55
C GLU A 30 24.02 -0.44 -13.20
N LEU A 31 23.65 0.54 -12.40
CA LEU A 31 23.19 1.85 -12.86
C LEU A 31 23.77 2.95 -11.96
N ASP A 32 24.40 3.96 -12.57
CA ASP A 32 24.98 5.11 -11.86
C ASP A 32 25.92 4.73 -10.70
N GLY A 33 26.73 3.69 -10.92
CA GLY A 33 27.69 3.17 -9.94
C GLY A 33 27.06 2.39 -8.77
N TRP A 34 25.74 2.15 -8.81
CA TRP A 34 25.02 1.35 -7.83
C TRP A 34 24.58 0.02 -8.42
N VAL A 35 24.67 -1.05 -7.61
CA VAL A 35 24.14 -2.37 -7.97
C VAL A 35 22.69 -2.44 -7.53
N ILE A 36 21.79 -2.47 -8.50
CA ILE A 36 20.35 -2.67 -8.29
C ILE A 36 20.05 -4.16 -8.38
N SER A 37 19.39 -4.72 -7.37
CA SER A 37 19.00 -6.12 -7.40
C SER A 37 17.54 -6.32 -7.01
N GLY A 38 16.94 -7.38 -7.55
CA GLY A 38 15.60 -7.84 -7.19
C GLY A 38 15.51 -9.34 -7.34
N ALA A 39 14.84 -9.99 -6.38
CA ALA A 39 14.51 -11.41 -6.47
C ALA A 39 13.08 -11.54 -6.94
N ILE A 40 12.88 -12.18 -8.08
CA ILE A 40 11.57 -12.39 -8.67
C ILE A 40 11.10 -13.78 -8.26
N ASP A 41 9.96 -13.85 -7.56
CA ASP A 41 9.40 -15.13 -7.07
C ASP A 41 9.27 -16.15 -8.20
N LEU A 42 8.70 -15.73 -9.35
CA LEU A 42 8.55 -16.54 -10.55
C LEU A 42 8.70 -15.74 -11.84
N GLN A 43 9.21 -16.40 -12.88
CA GLN A 43 9.28 -15.88 -14.24
C GLN A 43 8.88 -17.01 -15.21
N ASP A 44 7.86 -16.80 -16.03
CA ASP A 44 7.51 -17.70 -17.13
C ASP A 44 7.90 -17.07 -18.48
N SER A 45 7.37 -17.57 -19.59
CA SER A 45 7.59 -17.04 -20.96
C SER A 45 6.98 -15.65 -21.23
N GLU A 46 6.04 -15.19 -20.42
CA GLU A 46 5.34 -13.91 -20.58
C GLU A 46 5.90 -12.81 -19.66
N GLY A 47 6.50 -13.14 -18.51
CA GLY A 47 7.09 -12.13 -17.62
C GLY A 47 7.12 -12.55 -16.15
N PRO A 48 7.32 -11.57 -15.25
CA PRO A 48 7.38 -11.82 -13.82
C PRO A 48 6.00 -12.12 -13.23
N ILE A 49 5.99 -13.02 -12.25
CA ILE A 49 4.85 -13.36 -11.42
C ILE A 49 5.29 -13.24 -9.95
N ASP A 50 4.51 -12.53 -9.14
CA ASP A 50 4.78 -12.36 -7.71
C ASP A 50 3.65 -12.97 -6.86
N TYR A 51 4.01 -13.73 -5.83
CA TYR A 51 3.06 -14.35 -4.93
C TYR A 51 2.74 -13.41 -3.76
N LYS A 52 1.45 -13.16 -3.52
CA LYS A 52 1.00 -12.34 -2.39
C LYS A 52 0.08 -13.12 -1.47
N CYS A 53 0.53 -13.40 -0.25
CA CYS A 53 -0.38 -13.79 0.85
C CYS A 53 -0.99 -12.54 1.49
N THR A 54 -2.27 -12.27 1.22
CA THR A 54 -2.90 -10.98 1.49
C THR A 54 -4.33 -11.11 2.00
N SER A 55 -4.96 -9.99 2.38
CA SER A 55 -6.40 -9.94 2.65
C SER A 55 -7.19 -9.76 1.36
N VAL A 56 -8.44 -10.23 1.29
CA VAL A 56 -9.37 -9.97 0.18
C VAL A 56 -9.50 -8.48 -0.13
N TRP A 57 -9.54 -7.62 0.88
CA TRP A 57 -9.65 -6.17 0.68
C TRP A 57 -8.47 -5.55 -0.06
N SER A 58 -7.30 -6.20 -0.05
CA SER A 58 -6.13 -5.75 -0.80
C SER A 58 -6.17 -6.16 -2.27
N VAL A 59 -7.05 -7.11 -2.63
CA VAL A 59 -7.32 -7.49 -4.02
C VAL A 59 -8.45 -6.64 -4.58
N ILE A 60 -9.47 -6.35 -3.77
CA ILE A 60 -10.59 -5.48 -4.16
C ILE A 60 -10.13 -4.02 -4.37
N HIS A 61 -9.20 -3.54 -3.54
CA HIS A 61 -8.64 -2.21 -3.68
C HIS A 61 -7.25 -2.32 -4.30
N ASP A 62 -7.10 -1.78 -5.51
CA ASP A 62 -5.82 -1.76 -6.21
C ASP A 62 -4.71 -1.17 -5.34
N LYS A 63 -3.53 -1.78 -5.43
CA LYS A 63 -2.32 -1.33 -4.72
C LYS A 63 -1.27 -0.89 -5.72
N ILE A 64 -1.00 0.40 -5.74
CA ILE A 64 0.03 0.97 -6.61
C ILE A 64 1.42 0.38 -6.31
N GLU A 65 1.66 -0.09 -5.09
CA GLU A 65 2.91 -0.74 -4.70
C GLU A 65 3.16 -2.03 -5.47
N TRP A 66 2.11 -2.77 -5.82
CA TRP A 66 2.19 -3.98 -6.63
C TRP A 66 2.56 -3.64 -8.08
N GLU A 67 1.89 -2.64 -8.64
CA GLU A 67 2.21 -2.10 -9.97
C GLU A 67 3.68 -1.64 -10.05
N ASN A 68 4.11 -0.85 -9.09
CA ASN A 68 5.48 -0.38 -8.97
C ASN A 68 6.50 -1.52 -8.88
N GLN A 69 6.24 -2.52 -8.03
CA GLN A 69 7.16 -3.65 -7.81
C GLN A 69 7.32 -4.48 -9.09
N LEU A 70 6.22 -4.88 -9.73
CA LEU A 70 6.31 -5.75 -10.91
C LEU A 70 6.89 -5.00 -12.12
N ASN A 71 6.64 -3.70 -12.26
CA ASN A 71 7.30 -2.91 -13.30
C ASN A 71 8.81 -2.75 -13.05
N ALA A 72 9.26 -2.67 -11.78
CA ALA A 72 10.68 -2.73 -11.45
C ALA A 72 11.30 -4.11 -11.78
N TYR A 73 10.56 -5.21 -11.61
CA TYR A 73 11.01 -6.53 -12.07
C TYR A 73 11.07 -6.63 -13.59
N ALA A 74 10.09 -6.08 -14.31
CA ALA A 74 10.13 -6.00 -15.77
C ALA A 74 11.35 -5.22 -16.27
N TRP A 75 11.68 -4.11 -15.60
CA TRP A 75 12.90 -3.34 -15.84
C TRP A 75 14.16 -4.18 -15.62
N LEU A 76 14.26 -4.90 -14.48
CA LEU A 76 15.39 -5.79 -14.21
C LEU A 76 15.54 -6.88 -15.27
N MET A 77 14.43 -7.49 -15.72
CA MET A 77 14.47 -8.49 -16.79
C MET A 77 14.96 -7.89 -18.12
N ARG A 78 14.51 -6.67 -18.46
CA ARG A 78 14.94 -5.99 -19.68
C ARG A 78 16.44 -5.68 -19.63
N HIS A 79 16.95 -5.16 -18.53
CA HIS A 79 18.34 -4.72 -18.41
C HIS A 79 19.34 -5.84 -18.07
N ALA A 80 18.97 -6.81 -17.22
CA ALA A 80 19.87 -7.91 -16.84
C ALA A 80 19.88 -9.08 -17.84
N LYS A 81 18.75 -9.32 -18.52
CA LYS A 81 18.56 -10.50 -19.39
C LYS A 81 18.26 -10.16 -20.84
N ASN A 82 18.19 -8.88 -21.20
CA ASN A 82 17.70 -8.42 -22.50
C ASN A 82 16.33 -9.01 -22.86
N ARG A 83 15.44 -9.12 -21.86
CA ARG A 83 14.15 -9.79 -22.00
C ARG A 83 12.99 -8.86 -21.68
N ILE A 84 12.19 -8.57 -22.69
CA ILE A 84 10.99 -7.72 -22.56
C ILE A 84 9.82 -8.56 -22.05
N SER A 85 9.19 -8.09 -20.96
CA SER A 85 7.97 -8.70 -20.42
C SER A 85 6.76 -8.37 -21.29
N LYS A 86 5.85 -9.32 -21.43
CA LYS A 86 4.56 -9.18 -22.11
C LYS A 86 3.42 -8.93 -21.14
N ARG A 87 3.52 -9.47 -19.92
CA ARG A 87 2.53 -9.34 -18.85
C ARG A 87 3.20 -9.33 -17.48
N LEU A 88 2.54 -8.67 -16.53
CA LEU A 88 2.90 -8.63 -15.12
C LEU A 88 1.74 -9.23 -14.34
N ARG A 89 1.99 -10.22 -13.47
CA ARG A 89 0.91 -10.92 -12.77
C ARG A 89 1.19 -11.10 -11.29
N ILE A 90 0.14 -10.98 -10.49
CA ILE A 90 0.18 -11.39 -9.08
C ILE A 90 -0.66 -12.64 -8.89
N VAL A 91 -0.12 -13.64 -8.20
CA VAL A 91 -0.94 -14.73 -7.67
C VAL A 91 -1.27 -14.41 -6.21
N ALA A 92 -2.48 -13.89 -5.99
CA ALA A 92 -2.96 -13.49 -4.68
C ALA A 92 -3.62 -14.67 -3.96
N VAL A 93 -3.05 -15.03 -2.80
CA VAL A 93 -3.61 -15.99 -1.85
C VAL A 93 -4.30 -15.21 -0.74
N MET A 94 -5.63 -15.22 -0.76
CA MET A 94 -6.47 -14.42 0.15
C MET A 94 -6.82 -15.21 1.41
N ARG A 95 -6.16 -14.85 2.51
CA ARG A 95 -6.21 -15.60 3.79
C ARG A 95 -7.52 -15.47 4.58
N ASP A 96 -8.29 -14.42 4.32
CA ASP A 96 -9.57 -14.08 4.96
C ASP A 96 -10.76 -14.22 3.99
N TRP A 97 -10.58 -15.01 2.93
CA TRP A 97 -11.63 -15.27 1.94
C TRP A 97 -12.81 -16.04 2.52
N ASN A 98 -14.02 -15.64 2.15
CA ASN A 98 -15.26 -16.23 2.63
C ASN A 98 -16.16 -16.66 1.47
N ARG A 99 -16.50 -17.96 1.43
CA ARG A 99 -17.34 -18.58 0.40
C ARG A 99 -18.76 -18.00 0.32
N ARG A 100 -19.34 -17.62 1.46
CA ARG A 100 -20.69 -17.06 1.49
C ARG A 100 -20.69 -15.64 0.92
N GLU A 101 -19.67 -14.84 1.23
CA GLU A 101 -19.53 -13.50 0.64
C GLU A 101 -19.33 -13.58 -0.88
N SER A 102 -18.50 -14.51 -1.36
CA SER A 102 -18.29 -14.70 -2.81
C SER A 102 -19.54 -15.11 -3.59
N GLN A 103 -20.53 -15.73 -2.92
CA GLN A 103 -21.80 -16.11 -3.53
C GLN A 103 -22.82 -14.97 -3.54
N ASN A 104 -22.70 -14.00 -2.64
CA ASN A 104 -23.69 -12.94 -2.44
C ASN A 104 -23.23 -11.57 -2.96
N ASN A 105 -21.95 -11.40 -3.27
CA ASN A 105 -21.36 -10.14 -3.72
C ASN A 105 -20.52 -10.36 -4.97
N GLU A 106 -21.00 -9.88 -6.11
CA GLU A 106 -20.31 -9.98 -7.41
C GLU A 106 -18.94 -9.27 -7.43
N SER A 107 -18.75 -8.25 -6.59
CA SER A 107 -17.46 -7.55 -6.45
C SER A 107 -16.48 -8.27 -5.52
N TYR A 108 -16.88 -9.37 -4.90
CA TYR A 108 -16.02 -10.18 -4.05
C TYR A 108 -15.29 -11.25 -4.87
N PRO A 109 -13.99 -11.49 -4.63
CA PRO A 109 -13.23 -12.57 -5.22
C PRO A 109 -13.99 -13.91 -5.36
N PRO A 110 -14.14 -14.48 -6.57
CA PRO A 110 -14.86 -15.75 -6.75
C PRO A 110 -14.13 -16.96 -6.14
N ALA A 111 -12.81 -16.85 -5.94
CA ALA A 111 -11.97 -17.91 -5.40
C ALA A 111 -10.96 -17.35 -4.38
N PRO A 112 -10.48 -18.17 -3.43
CA PRO A 112 -9.49 -17.78 -2.42
C PRO A 112 -8.08 -17.58 -2.98
N ILE A 113 -7.81 -18.06 -4.20
CA ILE A 113 -6.58 -17.82 -4.95
C ILE A 113 -6.96 -17.25 -6.30
N GLN A 114 -6.35 -16.14 -6.70
CA GLN A 114 -6.58 -15.52 -8.00
C GLN A 114 -5.29 -14.98 -8.60
N THR A 115 -5.19 -15.09 -9.93
CA THR A 115 -4.17 -14.40 -10.71
C THR A 115 -4.73 -13.05 -11.15
N LEU A 116 -4.03 -11.98 -10.82
CA LEU A 116 -4.37 -10.60 -11.16
C LEU A 116 -3.39 -10.09 -12.20
N ASP A 117 -3.90 -9.54 -13.30
CA ASP A 117 -3.08 -8.82 -14.27
C ASP A 117 -2.77 -7.43 -13.71
N ILE A 118 -1.49 -7.07 -13.76
CA ILE A 118 -0.96 -5.79 -13.31
C ILE A 118 -0.65 -4.95 -14.54
N LYS A 119 -0.97 -3.65 -14.45
CA LYS A 119 -0.72 -2.70 -15.53
C LYS A 119 0.79 -2.64 -15.82
N MET A 120 1.14 -2.99 -17.05
CA MET A 120 2.50 -2.86 -17.54
C MET A 120 2.72 -1.47 -18.13
N TRP A 121 3.76 -0.80 -17.64
CA TRP A 121 4.20 0.50 -18.14
C TRP A 121 4.99 0.37 -19.42
N THR A 122 5.15 1.49 -20.13
CA THR A 122 6.13 1.57 -21.22
C THR A 122 7.55 1.48 -20.67
N ASP A 123 8.50 1.11 -21.54
CA ASP A 123 9.92 1.05 -21.16
C ASP A 123 10.42 2.38 -20.58
N ASP A 124 10.05 3.51 -21.20
CA ASP A 124 10.40 4.85 -20.70
C ASP A 124 9.85 5.14 -19.30
N GLN A 125 8.62 4.71 -19.02
CA GLN A 125 8.00 4.88 -17.71
C GLN A 125 8.70 4.04 -16.64
N GLN A 126 9.10 2.81 -16.99
CA GLN A 126 9.91 1.96 -16.12
C GLN A 126 11.29 2.59 -15.85
N ASP A 127 11.97 3.06 -16.89
CA ASP A 127 13.28 3.71 -16.78
C ASP A 127 13.20 4.96 -15.91
N GLN A 128 12.22 5.82 -16.15
CA GLN A 128 11.99 7.03 -15.34
C GLN A 128 11.66 6.69 -13.88
N TYR A 129 10.83 5.67 -13.63
CA TYR A 129 10.53 5.22 -12.28
C TYR A 129 11.81 4.77 -11.55
N MET A 130 12.61 3.91 -12.19
CA MET A 130 13.83 3.38 -11.58
C MET A 130 14.87 4.48 -11.35
N GLN A 131 15.10 5.37 -12.32
CA GLN A 131 15.99 6.52 -12.16
C GLN A 131 15.55 7.42 -10.99
N ASN A 132 14.26 7.76 -10.90
CA ASN A 132 13.75 8.57 -9.80
C ASN A 132 13.95 7.88 -8.44
N ARG A 133 13.69 6.57 -8.36
CA ARG A 133 13.88 5.82 -7.12
C ARG A 133 15.34 5.75 -6.72
N ILE A 134 16.25 5.52 -7.67
CA ILE A 134 17.70 5.43 -7.39
C ILE A 134 18.23 6.80 -6.98
N GLY A 135 17.85 7.86 -7.68
CA GLY A 135 18.22 9.23 -7.33
C GLY A 135 17.79 9.63 -5.90
N LEU A 136 16.62 9.20 -5.44
CA LEU A 136 16.18 9.43 -4.06
C LEU A 136 17.10 8.74 -3.03
N HIS A 137 17.59 7.53 -3.31
CA HIS A 137 18.50 6.83 -2.40
C HIS A 137 19.91 7.43 -2.42
N GLN A 138 20.41 7.81 -3.59
CA GLN A 138 21.68 8.51 -3.72
C GLN A 138 21.67 9.87 -3.01
N TYR A 139 20.57 10.64 -3.16
CA TYR A 139 20.38 11.88 -2.42
C TYR A 139 20.34 11.65 -0.91
N ALA A 140 19.62 10.63 -0.45
CA ALA A 140 19.58 10.30 0.98
C ALA A 140 20.96 9.90 1.54
N GLU A 141 21.76 9.16 0.79
CA GLU A 141 23.14 8.82 1.18
C GLU A 141 24.02 10.07 1.28
N GLN A 142 23.94 10.96 0.29
CA GLN A 142 24.67 12.23 0.28
C GLN A 142 24.27 13.13 1.45
N ALA A 143 22.96 13.29 1.70
CA ALA A 143 22.45 14.06 2.83
C ALA A 143 22.94 13.48 4.15
N SER A 144 22.90 12.16 4.31
CA SER A 144 23.43 11.49 5.50
C SER A 144 24.93 11.72 5.69
N PHE A 145 25.72 11.71 4.61
CA PHE A 145 27.17 11.97 4.67
C PHE A 145 27.48 13.42 5.04
N ALA A 146 26.65 14.36 4.57
CA ALA A 146 26.76 15.79 4.85
C ALA A 146 26.15 16.21 6.21
N GLU A 147 25.63 15.27 6.99
CA GLU A 147 24.85 15.54 8.22
C GLU A 147 23.64 16.47 7.98
N GLU A 148 23.07 16.42 6.77
CA GLU A 148 21.86 17.13 6.37
C GLU A 148 20.60 16.31 6.68
N LYS A 149 19.46 16.99 6.74
CA LYS A 149 18.16 16.33 6.97
C LYS A 149 17.80 15.42 5.79
N LEU A 150 17.38 14.19 6.10
CA LEU A 150 16.86 13.26 5.11
C LEU A 150 15.57 13.80 4.45
N PRO A 151 15.30 13.43 3.18
CA PRO A 151 14.06 13.79 2.52
C PRO A 151 12.84 13.31 3.31
N LEU A 152 11.82 14.15 3.40
CA LEU A 152 10.59 13.87 4.14
C LEU A 152 9.70 12.87 3.40
N CYS A 153 9.07 11.96 4.14
CA CYS A 153 8.02 11.08 3.63
C CYS A 153 6.77 11.91 3.27
N THR A 154 6.16 11.58 2.14
CA THR A 154 4.88 12.14 1.68
C THR A 154 3.70 11.65 2.52
N ASP A 155 2.54 12.30 2.39
CA ASP A 155 1.30 11.85 3.05
C ASP A 155 0.84 10.46 2.60
N ALA A 156 1.05 10.15 1.31
CA ALA A 156 0.78 8.82 0.78
C ALA A 156 1.69 7.78 1.46
N GLU A 157 2.99 8.06 1.59
CA GLU A 157 3.94 7.14 2.23
C GLU A 157 3.72 6.99 3.74
N ARG A 158 3.20 8.02 4.41
CA ARG A 158 2.86 8.00 5.85
C ARG A 158 1.48 7.40 6.14
N TRP A 159 0.70 7.09 5.10
CA TRP A 159 -0.70 6.67 5.20
C TRP A 159 -1.52 7.67 6.03
N THR A 160 -1.36 8.95 5.70
CA THR A 160 -2.02 10.06 6.39
C THR A 160 -3.53 9.95 6.23
N ARG A 161 -4.23 9.89 7.37
CA ARG A 161 -5.69 10.08 7.43
C ARG A 161 -5.93 11.54 7.79
N PRO A 162 -6.69 12.31 6.99
CA PRO A 162 -6.95 13.70 7.31
C PRO A 162 -7.81 13.83 8.57
N THR A 163 -7.71 14.98 9.23
CA THR A 163 -8.65 15.35 10.30
C THR A 163 -10.08 15.33 9.77
N THR A 164 -10.99 14.73 10.52
CA THR A 164 -12.41 14.69 10.18
C THR A 164 -13.28 15.14 11.34
N TYR A 165 -14.46 15.65 11.04
CA TYR A 165 -15.38 16.24 12.00
C TYR A 165 -16.68 15.43 11.99
N ALA A 166 -16.88 14.62 13.03
CA ALA A 166 -18.01 13.70 13.11
C ALA A 166 -19.13 14.29 13.96
N ILE A 167 -20.30 14.47 13.39
CA ILE A 167 -21.47 14.96 14.11
C ILE A 167 -22.14 13.79 14.82
N LYS A 168 -22.31 13.91 16.13
CA LYS A 168 -23.02 12.92 16.96
C LYS A 168 -24.26 13.55 17.58
N LYS A 169 -25.33 12.74 17.69
CA LYS A 169 -26.56 13.14 18.37
C LYS A 169 -26.44 12.91 19.87
N ARG A 170 -27.08 13.78 20.63
CA ARG A 170 -27.26 13.72 22.08
C ARG A 170 -28.74 13.92 22.42
N ALA A 171 -29.25 13.14 23.36
CA ALA A 171 -30.64 13.27 23.83
C ALA A 171 -30.83 14.53 24.70
N THR A 172 -29.81 14.87 25.50
CA THR A 172 -29.75 16.10 26.31
C THR A 172 -28.32 16.64 26.32
N PRO A 173 -28.07 17.90 26.73
CA PRO A 173 -26.71 18.46 26.75
C PRO A 173 -25.72 17.65 27.60
N LYS A 174 -26.22 17.02 28.67
CA LYS A 174 -25.43 16.21 29.60
C LYS A 174 -25.37 14.72 29.22
N SER A 175 -26.17 14.28 28.24
CA SER A 175 -26.17 12.89 27.80
C SER A 175 -24.88 12.54 27.05
N LYS A 176 -24.47 11.27 27.13
CA LYS A 176 -23.37 10.76 26.31
C LYS A 176 -23.76 10.83 24.82
N PRO A 177 -22.82 11.20 23.93
CA PRO A 177 -23.09 11.20 22.51
C PRO A 177 -23.35 9.79 21.99
N ALA A 178 -24.16 9.69 20.93
CA ALA A 178 -24.46 8.45 20.27
C ALA A 178 -23.17 7.75 19.79
N LYS A 179 -23.16 6.40 19.85
CA LYS A 179 -22.00 5.61 19.42
C LYS A 179 -21.68 5.80 17.94
N LYS A 180 -22.71 5.90 17.09
CA LYS A 180 -22.57 6.13 15.66
C LYS A 180 -22.64 7.63 15.35
N ALA A 181 -21.74 8.09 14.47
CA ALA A 181 -21.85 9.42 13.90
C ALA A 181 -23.08 9.49 12.98
N LEU A 182 -23.77 10.63 13.01
CA LEU A 182 -24.82 10.97 12.08
C LEU A 182 -24.24 11.24 10.69
N ARG A 183 -23.15 12.01 10.65
CA ARG A 183 -22.42 12.37 9.43
C ARG A 183 -20.99 12.76 9.77
N VAL A 184 -20.07 12.63 8.82
CA VAL A 184 -18.65 12.98 8.97
C VAL A 184 -18.27 13.95 7.86
N PHE A 185 -17.58 15.03 8.21
CA PHE A 185 -17.13 16.09 7.32
C PHE A 185 -15.61 16.19 7.29
N LYS A 186 -15.08 16.78 6.22
CA LYS A 186 -13.64 17.03 6.05
C LYS A 186 -13.21 18.37 6.68
N THR A 187 -14.12 19.32 6.84
CA THR A 187 -13.85 20.65 7.41
C THR A 187 -14.77 20.92 8.61
N MET A 188 -14.32 21.79 9.51
CA MET A 188 -15.13 22.23 10.66
C MET A 188 -16.31 23.08 10.16
N GLU A 189 -16.06 23.97 9.21
CA GLU A 189 -17.07 24.87 8.64
C GLU A 189 -18.26 24.10 8.04
N ASP A 190 -18.00 23.04 7.26
CA ASP A 190 -19.08 22.22 6.70
C ASP A 190 -19.89 21.51 7.79
N ALA A 191 -19.22 21.08 8.87
CA ALA A 191 -19.89 20.44 9.99
C ALA A 191 -20.77 21.42 10.77
N GLU A 192 -20.29 22.63 11.03
CA GLU A 192 -21.03 23.71 11.69
C GLU A 192 -22.22 24.16 10.85
N LYS A 193 -22.02 24.35 9.54
CA LYS A 193 -23.08 24.68 8.59
C LYS A 193 -24.16 23.61 8.54
N PHE A 194 -23.78 22.33 8.54
CA PHE A 194 -24.75 21.25 8.58
C PHE A 194 -25.57 21.24 9.88
N ILE A 195 -25.02 21.65 11.01
CA ILE A 195 -25.78 21.77 12.27
C ILE A 195 -26.72 22.99 12.20
N SER A 196 -26.25 24.13 11.70
CA SER A 196 -27.04 25.38 11.68
C SER A 196 -28.23 25.30 10.72
N GLU A 197 -28.09 24.62 9.58
CA GLU A 197 -29.16 24.40 8.61
C GLU A 197 -30.17 23.32 9.05
N ARG A 198 -29.88 22.60 10.14
CA ARG A 198 -30.66 21.46 10.58
C ARG A 198 -31.56 21.81 11.77
N HIS A 199 -32.86 21.69 11.57
CA HIS A 199 -33.87 21.90 12.60
C HIS A 199 -34.36 20.56 13.18
N ASP A 200 -33.58 19.95 14.07
CA ASP A 200 -34.05 18.80 14.85
C ASP A 200 -34.56 19.27 16.22
N ASN A 201 -35.89 19.38 16.39
CA ASN A 201 -36.48 19.78 17.67
C ASN A 201 -36.17 18.73 18.76
N GLY A 202 -35.59 19.18 19.88
CA GLY A 202 -35.32 18.34 21.05
C GLY A 202 -34.12 17.39 20.92
N VAL A 203 -33.29 17.53 19.87
CA VAL A 203 -32.06 16.75 19.69
C VAL A 203 -30.85 17.67 19.69
N TYR A 204 -29.86 17.36 20.52
CA TYR A 204 -28.61 18.10 20.58
C TYR A 204 -27.57 17.48 19.64
N HIS A 205 -26.72 18.31 19.06
CA HIS A 205 -25.62 17.88 18.20
C HIS A 205 -24.29 18.28 18.83
N GLU A 206 -23.31 17.40 18.71
CA GLU A 206 -21.92 17.64 19.11
C GLU A 206 -21.01 17.30 17.92
N ILE A 207 -19.99 18.12 17.70
CA ILE A 207 -18.92 17.85 16.74
C ILE A 207 -17.77 17.18 17.48
N GLU A 208 -17.47 15.95 17.12
CA GLU A 208 -16.27 15.23 17.54
C GLU A 208 -15.16 15.45 16.52
N THR A 209 -14.13 16.20 16.88
CA THR A 209 -12.91 16.34 16.06
C THR A 209 -12.07 15.08 16.16
N ARG A 210 -11.98 14.34 15.06
CA ARG A 210 -11.09 13.19 14.91
C ARG A 210 -9.82 13.67 14.23
N LYS A 211 -8.80 13.98 15.03
CA LYS A 211 -7.50 14.43 14.53
C LYS A 211 -6.96 13.44 13.51
N GLY A 212 -6.37 13.98 12.45
CA GLY A 212 -5.65 13.20 11.47
C GLY A 212 -4.51 12.42 12.10
N LEU A 213 -4.11 11.33 11.47
CA LEU A 213 -3.07 10.43 11.96
C LEU A 213 -2.19 10.00 10.80
N HIS A 214 -0.89 9.92 11.04
CA HIS A 214 0.09 9.36 10.12
C HIS A 214 0.20 7.87 10.41
N THR A 215 -0.79 7.09 9.95
CA THR A 215 -1.00 5.69 10.36
C THR A 215 0.28 4.85 10.33
N ARG A 216 1.14 5.01 9.31
CA ARG A 216 2.38 4.25 9.20
C ARG A 216 3.37 4.55 10.33
N CYS A 217 3.47 5.82 10.72
CA CYS A 217 4.37 6.30 11.75
C CYS A 217 3.78 6.06 13.15
N ASP A 218 2.51 6.42 13.36
CA ASP A 218 1.86 6.44 14.67
C ASP A 218 1.49 5.05 15.20
N GLN A 219 1.34 4.05 14.32
CA GLN A 219 0.96 2.69 14.69
C GLN A 219 2.09 1.66 14.51
N ASP A 220 3.35 2.11 14.57
CA ASP A 220 4.53 1.22 14.58
C ASP A 220 4.67 0.33 13.33
N TRP A 221 4.18 0.80 12.17
CA TRP A 221 4.38 0.11 10.89
C TRP A 221 5.72 0.49 10.24
N CYS A 222 6.29 1.64 10.60
CA CYS A 222 7.60 2.09 10.14
C CYS A 222 8.73 1.52 11.01
N ARG A 223 9.43 0.51 10.50
CA ARG A 223 10.52 -0.18 11.23
C ARG A 223 11.77 0.67 11.50
N VAL A 224 11.83 1.88 10.96
CA VAL A 224 12.96 2.81 11.13
C VAL A 224 12.51 4.12 11.78
N ALA A 225 11.31 4.14 12.38
CA ALA A 225 10.76 5.32 13.04
C ALA A 225 11.71 5.86 14.12
N GLU A 226 12.41 4.97 14.84
CA GLU A 226 13.39 5.35 15.87
C GLU A 226 14.55 6.22 15.34
N PHE A 227 14.86 6.15 14.04
CA PHE A 227 15.89 6.95 13.36
C PHE A 227 15.30 8.14 12.59
N CYS A 228 13.98 8.27 12.52
CA CYS A 228 13.29 9.24 11.68
C CYS A 228 13.06 10.57 12.42
N GLU A 229 13.74 11.64 12.00
CA GLU A 229 13.52 12.99 12.52
C GLU A 229 12.09 13.49 12.27
N GLN A 230 11.55 13.25 11.07
CA GLN A 230 10.17 13.66 10.73
C GLN A 230 9.13 13.07 11.69
N TRP A 231 9.32 11.84 12.17
CA TRP A 231 8.42 11.24 13.14
C TRP A 231 8.62 11.83 14.54
N LYS A 232 9.88 12.03 14.95
CA LYS A 232 10.22 12.63 16.25
C LYS A 232 9.68 14.06 16.38
N ASP A 233 9.73 14.84 15.32
CA ASP A 233 9.23 16.22 15.28
C ASP A 233 7.69 16.31 15.30
N ASN A 234 6.99 15.22 14.93
CA ASN A 234 5.51 15.16 14.89
C ASN A 234 4.88 14.59 16.19
N GLN A 235 5.69 14.21 17.19
CA GLN A 235 5.20 13.77 18.52
C GLN A 235 4.87 14.95 19.43
#